data_AF-A0A509MJL2-F1
#
_entry.id   AF-A0A509MJL2-F1
#
_cell.length_a   1.000
_cell.length_b   1.000
_cell.length_c   1.000
_cell.angle_alpha   90.00
_cell.angle_beta   90.00
_cell.angle_gamma   90.00
#
_symmetry.space_group_name_H-M   'P 1'
#
loop_
_entity.id
_entity.type
_entity.pdbx_description
1 polymer ?
#
loop_
_entity_poly.entity_id
_entity_poly.type
_entity_poly.pdbx_seq_one_letter_code
_entity_poly.pdbx_strand_id
1 'polypeptide(L)'
;MAVPKRVRFEVLRRDEFTCRYCGAKAPDVALEVDHVVPVALGGDDTSGNLVTACHDCNAGKASTSLDGDSVEEFSAKQEQWQRAKRAAAEEMAQRLESEELLLDQFGEAWDAAMGSPKSEDWRASIHTFMSLGLGPELIVRAVNITRQHDLSTASQWRYFCGVCWNLIRDLQSAAGRLLDDGTTDGLVQDR
;
A
#
# COMPACT_ATOMS: atom_id res chain seq x y z
N MET A 1 4.54 0.21 -23.06
CA MET A 1 3.69 -0.86 -23.62
C MET A 1 2.59 -0.19 -24.43
N ALA A 2 2.07 -0.81 -25.49
CA ALA A 2 1.01 -0.18 -26.28
C ALA A 2 -0.35 -0.44 -25.62
N VAL A 3 -1.13 0.63 -25.34
CA VAL A 3 -2.47 0.53 -24.77
C VAL A 3 -3.35 -0.39 -25.65
N PRO A 4 -4.00 -1.44 -25.10
CA PRO A 4 -4.80 -2.37 -25.89
C PRO A 4 -5.93 -1.69 -26.67
N LYS A 5 -6.24 -2.17 -27.88
CA LYS A 5 -7.29 -1.58 -28.74
C LYS A 5 -8.65 -1.44 -28.04
N ARG A 6 -9.03 -2.43 -27.21
CA ARG A 6 -10.27 -2.39 -26.41
C ARG A 6 -10.28 -1.19 -25.46
N VAL A 7 -9.21 -1.03 -24.69
CA VAL A 7 -9.05 0.07 -23.73
C VAL A 7 -9.05 1.41 -24.45
N ARG A 8 -8.37 1.50 -25.61
CA ARG A 8 -8.39 2.72 -26.42
C ARG A 8 -9.80 3.11 -26.84
N PHE A 9 -10.58 2.16 -27.34
CA PHE A 9 -11.97 2.40 -27.74
C PHE A 9 -12.85 2.80 -26.55
N GLU A 10 -12.66 2.18 -25.38
CA GLU A 10 -13.40 2.52 -24.17
C GLU A 10 -13.14 3.95 -23.70
N VAL A 11 -11.89 4.40 -23.74
CA VAL A 11 -11.50 5.78 -23.42
C VAL A 11 -12.11 6.76 -24.42
N LEU A 12 -12.01 6.48 -25.73
CA LEU A 12 -12.62 7.31 -26.77
C LEU A 12 -14.15 7.40 -26.61
N ARG A 13 -14.80 6.29 -26.31
CA ARG A 13 -16.25 6.24 -26.09
C ARG A 13 -16.66 6.98 -24.81
N ARG A 14 -15.92 6.82 -23.71
CA ARG A 14 -16.15 7.52 -22.44
C ARG A 14 -16.10 9.03 -22.63
N ASP A 15 -15.14 9.49 -23.42
CA ASP A 15 -14.92 10.92 -23.70
C ASP A 15 -15.75 11.42 -24.90
N GLU A 16 -16.75 10.64 -25.33
CA GLU A 16 -17.67 10.99 -26.41
C GLU A 16 -16.99 11.37 -27.72
N PHE A 17 -15.84 10.74 -28.00
CA PHE A 17 -14.97 11.05 -29.15
C PHE A 17 -14.63 12.54 -29.23
N THR A 18 -14.36 13.13 -28.07
CA THR A 18 -14.03 14.55 -27.91
C THR A 18 -12.68 14.67 -27.20
N CYS A 19 -11.78 15.46 -27.76
CA CYS A 19 -10.52 15.82 -27.12
C CYS A 19 -10.82 16.46 -25.77
N ARG A 20 -10.33 15.85 -24.69
CA ARG A 20 -10.55 16.32 -23.31
C ARG A 20 -9.79 17.60 -22.98
N TYR A 21 -8.88 18.02 -23.85
CA TYR A 21 -8.09 19.22 -23.68
C TYR A 21 -8.70 20.42 -24.40
N CYS A 22 -8.89 20.35 -25.72
CA CYS A 22 -9.38 21.48 -26.52
C CYS A 22 -10.86 21.41 -26.90
N GLY A 23 -11.55 20.29 -26.62
CA GLY A 23 -12.94 20.10 -27.01
C GLY A 23 -13.17 19.75 -28.49
N ALA A 24 -12.12 19.65 -29.31
CA ALA A 24 -12.26 19.24 -30.71
C ALA A 24 -12.79 17.80 -30.82
N LYS A 25 -13.65 17.52 -31.80
CA LYS A 25 -14.39 16.26 -31.91
C LYS A 25 -14.07 15.51 -33.19
N ALA A 26 -14.16 14.18 -33.16
CA ALA A 26 -14.13 13.38 -34.38
C ALA A 26 -15.41 13.60 -35.22
N PRO A 27 -15.33 13.55 -36.57
CA PRO A 27 -14.15 13.23 -37.38
C PRO A 27 -13.29 14.45 -37.76
N ASP A 28 -13.61 15.65 -37.29
CA ASP A 28 -12.93 16.89 -37.68
C ASP A 28 -11.45 16.91 -37.28
N VAL A 29 -11.09 16.16 -36.23
CA VAL A 29 -9.70 15.93 -35.81
C VAL A 29 -9.40 14.44 -35.60
N ALA A 30 -8.15 14.05 -35.84
CA ALA A 30 -7.68 12.72 -35.46
C ALA A 30 -7.53 12.64 -33.93
N LEU A 31 -8.14 11.62 -33.32
CA LEU A 31 -8.11 11.39 -31.88
C LEU A 31 -7.24 10.19 -31.51
N GLU A 32 -6.53 10.35 -30.41
CA GLU A 32 -5.63 9.37 -29.82
C GLU A 32 -5.92 9.24 -28.32
N VAL A 33 -5.34 8.20 -27.73
CA VAL A 33 -5.37 8.02 -26.28
C VAL A 33 -4.01 8.43 -25.72
N ASP A 34 -4.05 9.34 -24.76
CA ASP A 34 -2.90 9.94 -24.10
C ASP A 34 -2.90 9.59 -22.61
N HIS A 35 -1.70 9.44 -22.04
CA HIS A 35 -1.50 9.17 -20.62
C HIS A 35 -1.45 10.48 -19.85
N VAL A 36 -2.39 10.70 -18.93
CA VAL A 36 -2.41 11.88 -18.05
C VAL A 36 -1.09 11.98 -17.27
N VAL A 37 -0.69 10.88 -16.62
CA VAL A 37 0.66 10.68 -16.05
C VAL A 37 1.51 9.91 -17.06
N PRO A 38 2.62 10.47 -17.57
CA PRO A 38 3.47 9.80 -18.55
C PRO A 38 4.00 8.44 -18.07
N VAL A 39 4.14 7.50 -19.01
CA VAL A 39 4.70 6.15 -18.74
C VAL A 39 6.11 6.24 -18.12
N ALA A 40 6.93 7.21 -18.55
CA ALA A 40 8.27 7.43 -17.99
C ALA A 40 8.27 7.75 -16.48
N LEU A 41 7.15 8.24 -15.95
CA LEU A 41 6.97 8.56 -14.53
C LEU A 41 6.21 7.45 -13.76
N GLY A 42 5.95 6.32 -14.42
CA GLY A 42 5.21 5.19 -13.88
C GLY A 42 3.69 5.32 -14.03
N GLY A 43 3.21 6.11 -14.99
CA GLY A 43 1.80 6.11 -15.36
C GLY A 43 1.37 4.75 -15.90
N ASP A 44 0.23 4.26 -15.42
CA ASP A 44 -0.34 2.98 -15.82
C ASP A 44 -1.27 3.12 -17.04
N ASP A 45 -1.65 1.98 -17.62
CA ASP A 45 -2.60 1.90 -18.73
C ASP A 45 -4.06 1.82 -18.24
N THR A 46 -4.35 2.22 -17.01
CA THR A 46 -5.72 2.19 -16.47
C THR A 46 -6.56 3.31 -17.08
N SER A 47 -7.87 3.11 -17.20
CA SER A 47 -8.76 4.13 -17.74
C SER A 47 -8.71 5.45 -16.96
N GLY A 48 -8.39 5.41 -15.66
CA GLY A 48 -8.22 6.61 -14.84
C GLY A 48 -7.02 7.48 -15.24
N ASN A 49 -5.99 6.87 -15.83
CA ASN A 49 -4.78 7.55 -16.31
C ASN A 49 -4.79 7.82 -17.82
N LEU A 50 -5.85 7.44 -18.54
CA LEU A 50 -5.97 7.58 -19.98
C LEU A 50 -7.06 8.57 -20.35
N VAL A 51 -6.79 9.45 -21.33
CA VAL A 51 -7.75 10.43 -21.86
C VAL A 51 -7.70 10.50 -23.39
N THR A 52 -8.80 10.94 -23.97
CA THR A 52 -8.89 11.24 -25.40
C THR A 52 -8.25 12.59 -25.71
N ALA A 53 -7.31 12.62 -26.63
CA ALA A 53 -6.59 13.82 -27.07
C ALA A 53 -6.60 13.91 -28.60
N CYS A 54 -6.72 15.09 -29.18
CA CYS A 54 -6.42 15.22 -30.62
C CYS A 54 -4.91 15.15 -30.86
N HIS A 55 -4.50 14.80 -32.08
CA HIS A 55 -3.09 14.70 -32.45
C HIS A 55 -2.29 15.96 -32.04
N ASP A 56 -2.82 17.15 -32.30
CA ASP A 56 -2.13 18.41 -32.00
C ASP A 56 -2.00 18.68 -30.50
N CYS A 57 -3.01 18.29 -29.71
CA CYS A 57 -2.96 18.36 -28.26
C CYS A 57 -1.99 17.31 -27.68
N ASN A 58 -1.98 16.10 -28.24
CA ASN A 58 -1.10 15.02 -27.78
C ASN A 58 0.37 15.32 -28.12
N ALA A 59 0.63 15.78 -29.34
CA ALA A 59 1.95 16.27 -29.77
C ALA A 59 2.33 17.55 -29.02
N GLY A 60 1.35 18.43 -28.80
CA GLY A 60 1.48 19.64 -28.00
C GLY A 60 1.77 19.34 -26.55
N LYS A 61 1.32 18.25 -25.94
CA LYS A 61 1.70 17.88 -24.58
C LYS A 61 3.21 17.59 -24.42
N ALA A 62 3.92 17.34 -25.53
CA ALA A 62 5.38 17.30 -25.56
C ALA A 62 6.04 18.70 -25.68
N SER A 63 5.29 19.78 -25.94
CA SER A 63 5.82 21.12 -26.22
C SER A 63 5.05 22.35 -25.68
N THR A 64 3.78 22.26 -25.27
CA THR A 64 2.89 23.33 -24.77
C THR A 64 1.67 22.73 -24.03
N SER A 65 1.52 23.01 -22.73
CA SER A 65 0.34 22.64 -21.93
C SER A 65 -0.92 23.34 -22.44
N LEU A 66 -2.05 22.64 -22.29
CA LEU A 66 -3.34 23.01 -22.89
C LEU A 66 -4.11 23.95 -21.97
N ASP A 67 -4.65 25.00 -22.59
CA ASP A 67 -5.42 26.08 -21.97
C ASP A 67 -6.48 25.55 -21.00
N GLY A 68 -6.24 25.81 -19.72
CA GLY A 68 -7.11 25.48 -18.59
C GLY A 68 -6.32 25.49 -17.28
N ASP A 69 -5.10 24.96 -17.33
CA ASP A 69 -4.05 25.14 -16.32
C ASP A 69 -2.78 25.59 -17.05
N SER A 70 -2.08 26.63 -16.61
CA SER A 70 -0.88 27.13 -17.29
C SER A 70 0.22 26.05 -17.35
N VAL A 71 1.19 26.19 -18.26
CA VAL A 71 2.35 25.27 -18.35
C VAL A 71 3.03 25.14 -16.98
N GLU A 72 3.11 26.23 -16.25
CA GLU A 72 3.63 26.28 -14.89
C GLU A 72 2.79 25.47 -13.90
N GLU A 73 1.46 25.51 -14.00
CA GLU A 73 0.56 24.73 -13.14
C GLU A 73 0.65 23.23 -13.42
N PHE A 74 0.77 22.83 -14.68
CA PHE A 74 1.01 21.44 -15.06
C PHE A 74 2.38 20.95 -14.55
N SER A 75 3.46 21.72 -14.76
CA SER A 75 4.79 21.39 -14.23
C SER A 75 4.81 21.35 -12.70
N ALA A 76 4.13 22.28 -12.03
CA ALA A 76 4.02 22.28 -10.57
C ALA A 76 3.28 21.04 -10.04
N LYS A 77 2.20 20.62 -10.72
CA LYS A 77 1.46 19.40 -10.39
C LYS A 77 2.30 18.13 -10.63
N GLN A 78 3.10 18.11 -11.70
CA GLN A 78 4.06 17.03 -11.95
C GLN A 78 5.14 16.96 -10.86
N GLU A 79 5.73 18.09 -10.47
CA GLU A 79 6.70 18.17 -9.39
C GLU A 79 6.10 17.76 -8.04
N GLN A 80 4.87 18.19 -7.77
CA GLN A 80 4.12 17.79 -6.58
C GLN A 80 3.90 16.28 -6.54
N TRP A 81 3.50 15.66 -7.65
CA TRP A 81 3.35 14.21 -7.74
C TRP A 81 4.68 13.46 -7.54
N GLN A 82 5.77 13.94 -8.15
CA GLN A 82 7.10 13.34 -7.95
C GLN A 82 7.55 13.42 -6.49
N ARG A 83 7.32 14.56 -5.83
CA ARG A 83 7.59 14.72 -4.39
C ARG A 83 6.73 13.77 -3.55
N ALA A 84 5.42 13.70 -3.82
CA ALA A 84 4.51 12.80 -3.10
C ALA A 84 4.91 11.33 -3.27
N LYS A 85 5.27 10.89 -4.49
CA LYS A 85 5.73 9.54 -4.77
C LYS A 85 7.03 9.21 -4.05
N ARG A 86 8.00 10.15 -4.03
CA ARG A 86 9.25 9.98 -3.28
C ARG A 86 9.00 9.88 -1.78
N ALA A 87 8.14 10.74 -1.23
CA ALA A 87 7.76 10.70 0.18
C ALA A 87 7.07 9.36 0.54
N ALA A 88 6.14 8.89 -0.29
CA ALA A 88 5.48 7.59 -0.08
C ALA A 88 6.46 6.42 -0.16
N ALA A 89 7.41 6.45 -1.10
CA ALA A 89 8.44 5.42 -1.21
C ALA A 89 9.38 5.39 0.01
N GLU A 90 9.76 6.57 0.51
CA GLU A 90 10.57 6.72 1.72
C GLU A 90 9.82 6.18 2.96
N GLU A 91 8.54 6.53 3.12
CA GLU A 91 7.70 6.02 4.21
C GLU A 91 7.55 4.49 4.15
N MET A 92 7.36 3.93 2.95
CA MET A 92 7.34 2.48 2.75
C MET A 92 8.68 1.82 3.14
N ALA A 93 9.81 2.43 2.77
CA ALA A 93 11.13 1.93 3.11
C ALA A 93 11.35 1.96 4.64
N GLN A 94 11.01 3.06 5.30
CA GLN A 94 11.11 3.19 6.76
C GLN A 94 10.24 2.17 7.50
N ARG A 95 9.05 1.85 6.98
CA ARG A 95 8.18 0.81 7.54
C ARG A 95 8.82 -0.57 7.46
N LEU A 96 9.39 -0.92 6.31
CA LEU A 96 10.08 -2.20 6.12
C LEU A 96 11.31 -2.33 7.01
N GLU A 97 12.12 -1.26 7.11
CA GLU A 97 13.29 -1.22 8.00
C GLU A 97 12.89 -1.37 9.47
N SER A 98 11.82 -0.68 9.89
CA SER A 98 11.28 -0.79 11.26
C SER A 98 10.81 -2.22 11.58
N GLU A 99 10.18 -2.89 10.62
CA GLU A 99 9.75 -4.27 10.77
C GLU A 99 10.93 -5.24 10.86
N GLU A 100 11.95 -5.08 10.02
CA GLU A 100 13.17 -5.90 10.06
C GLU A 100 13.88 -5.76 11.42
N LEU A 101 13.99 -4.52 11.92
CA LEU A 101 14.57 -4.24 13.24
C LEU A 101 13.78 -4.93 14.37
N LEU A 102 12.45 -4.93 14.32
CA LEU A 102 11.62 -5.61 15.31
C LEU A 102 11.82 -7.13 15.28
N LEU A 103 11.94 -7.71 14.09
CA LEU A 103 12.23 -9.14 13.94
C LEU A 103 13.59 -9.48 14.55
N ASP A 104 14.63 -8.70 14.25
CA ASP A 104 15.97 -8.88 14.81
C ASP A 104 15.96 -8.80 16.34
N GLN A 105 15.34 -7.75 16.89
CA GLN A 105 15.18 -7.57 18.33
C GLN A 105 14.45 -8.76 18.98
N PHE A 106 13.38 -9.25 18.36
CA PHE A 106 12.70 -10.45 18.86
C PHE A 106 13.63 -11.66 18.84
N GLY A 107 14.38 -11.86 17.75
CA GLY A 107 15.32 -12.97 17.61
C GLY A 107 16.32 -13.02 18.75
N GLU A 108 17.00 -11.90 19.00
CA GLU A 108 17.97 -11.72 20.08
C GLU A 108 17.34 -11.90 21.46
N ALA A 109 16.18 -11.26 21.70
CA ALA A 109 15.48 -11.34 22.98
C ALA A 109 15.02 -12.77 23.28
N TRP A 110 14.54 -13.51 22.28
CA TRP A 110 14.18 -14.91 22.42
C TRP A 110 15.38 -15.77 22.80
N ASP A 111 16.51 -15.60 22.10
CA ASP A 111 17.72 -16.39 22.37
C ASP A 111 18.28 -16.11 23.76
N ALA A 112 18.21 -14.85 24.22
CA ALA A 112 18.59 -14.47 25.57
C ALA A 112 17.63 -14.99 26.65
N ALA A 113 16.32 -14.95 26.40
CA ALA A 113 15.30 -15.27 27.41
C ALA A 113 14.98 -16.77 27.52
N MET A 114 14.94 -17.47 26.38
CA MET A 114 14.53 -18.87 26.29
C MET A 114 15.70 -19.80 25.98
N GLY A 115 16.66 -19.38 25.15
CA GLY A 115 17.78 -20.20 24.68
C GLY A 115 17.38 -21.44 23.85
N SER A 116 16.08 -21.67 23.67
CA SER A 116 15.53 -22.76 22.87
C SER A 116 15.48 -22.43 21.39
N PRO A 117 15.60 -23.44 20.50
CA PRO A 117 15.54 -23.19 19.06
C PRO A 117 14.15 -22.73 18.65
N LYS A 118 14.12 -21.71 17.79
CA LYS A 118 12.95 -21.28 17.03
C LYS A 118 12.75 -22.20 15.81
N SER A 119 11.58 -22.18 15.18
CA SER A 119 11.42 -22.80 13.85
C SER A 119 12.28 -22.09 12.81
N GLU A 120 12.64 -22.76 11.71
CA GLU A 120 13.38 -22.12 10.60
C GLU A 120 12.65 -20.86 10.07
N ASP A 121 11.32 -20.92 9.92
CA ASP A 121 10.49 -19.83 9.41
C ASP A 121 9.94 -18.89 10.50
N TRP A 122 10.64 -18.76 11.63
CA TRP A 122 10.11 -17.99 12.77
C TRP A 122 9.80 -16.53 12.43
N ARG A 123 10.58 -15.90 11.54
CA ARG A 123 10.34 -14.52 11.09
C ARG A 123 8.96 -14.36 10.44
N ALA A 124 8.58 -15.29 9.56
CA ALA A 124 7.27 -15.29 8.93
C ALA A 124 6.14 -15.48 9.95
N SER A 125 6.37 -16.27 11.00
CA SER A 125 5.42 -16.45 12.09
C SER A 125 5.19 -15.15 12.86
N ILE A 126 6.26 -14.45 13.25
CA ILE A 126 6.17 -13.16 13.96
C ILE A 126 5.50 -12.09 13.10
N HIS A 127 5.91 -11.96 11.83
CA HIS A 127 5.23 -11.06 10.87
C HIS A 127 3.73 -11.37 10.79
N THR A 128 3.35 -12.66 10.70
CA THR A 128 1.94 -13.06 10.65
C THR A 128 1.18 -12.67 11.92
N PHE A 129 1.79 -12.81 13.10
CA PHE A 129 1.14 -12.39 14.34
C PHE A 129 0.94 -10.87 14.38
N MET A 130 1.96 -10.10 13.99
CA MET A 130 1.88 -8.64 13.93
C MET A 130 0.84 -8.16 12.92
N SER A 131 0.77 -8.77 11.73
CA SER A 131 -0.23 -8.40 10.71
C SER A 131 -1.67 -8.71 11.13
N LEU A 132 -1.86 -9.63 12.07
CA LEU A 132 -3.14 -9.93 12.70
C LEU A 132 -3.42 -9.09 13.96
N GLY A 133 -2.61 -8.05 14.21
CA GLY A 133 -2.81 -7.08 15.28
C GLY A 133 -2.10 -7.43 16.60
N LEU A 134 -1.30 -8.50 16.65
CA LEU A 134 -0.52 -8.84 17.84
C LEU A 134 0.76 -7.99 17.89
N GLY A 135 0.67 -6.78 18.44
CA GLY A 135 1.81 -5.88 18.58
C GLY A 135 2.93 -6.41 19.49
N PRO A 136 4.12 -5.78 19.47
CA PRO A 136 5.33 -6.26 20.17
C PRO A 136 5.11 -6.56 21.66
N GLU A 137 4.32 -5.75 22.36
CA GLU A 137 4.08 -5.94 23.80
C GLU A 137 3.30 -7.22 24.12
N LEU A 138 2.38 -7.60 23.25
CA LEU A 138 1.63 -8.85 23.41
C LEU A 138 2.49 -10.06 23.01
N ILE A 139 3.42 -9.89 22.06
CA ILE A 139 4.41 -10.91 21.72
C ILE A 139 5.37 -11.14 22.89
N VAL A 140 5.90 -10.08 23.51
CA VAL A 140 6.72 -10.16 24.72
C VAL A 140 5.95 -10.82 25.87
N ARG A 141 4.66 -10.49 26.02
CA ARG A 141 3.77 -11.18 26.98
C ARG A 141 3.69 -12.68 26.68
N ALA A 142 3.55 -13.09 25.41
CA ALA A 142 3.50 -14.50 25.04
C ALA A 142 4.81 -15.24 25.37
N VAL A 143 5.97 -14.59 25.16
CA VAL A 143 7.27 -15.13 25.60
C VAL A 143 7.28 -15.32 27.11
N ASN A 144 6.88 -14.30 27.87
CA ASN A 144 6.84 -14.36 29.33
C ASN A 144 5.90 -15.45 29.88
N ILE A 145 4.72 -15.62 29.27
CA ILE A 145 3.82 -16.73 29.60
C ILE A 145 4.52 -18.05 29.35
N THR A 146 5.11 -18.24 28.16
CA THR A 146 5.82 -19.48 27.79
C THR A 146 6.93 -19.82 28.79
N ARG A 147 7.69 -18.82 29.25
CA ARG A 147 8.79 -19.00 30.22
C ARG A 147 8.33 -19.48 31.59
N GLN A 148 7.08 -19.23 31.96
CA GLN A 148 6.53 -19.63 33.27
C GLN A 148 6.12 -21.11 33.31
N HIS A 149 6.12 -21.81 32.17
CA HIS A 149 5.75 -23.21 32.09
C HIS A 149 6.98 -24.13 32.05
N ASP A 150 6.88 -25.27 32.75
CA ASP A 150 7.87 -26.34 32.68
C ASP A 150 7.72 -27.12 31.37
N LEU A 151 8.40 -26.62 30.33
CA LEU A 151 8.35 -27.15 28.98
C LEU A 151 9.74 -27.60 28.54
N SER A 152 9.80 -28.75 27.87
CA SER A 152 11.01 -29.14 27.14
C SER A 152 11.39 -28.09 26.10
N THR A 153 12.69 -27.88 25.89
CA THR A 153 13.26 -26.97 24.90
C THR A 153 12.65 -27.17 23.50
N ALA A 154 12.37 -28.42 23.12
CA ALA A 154 11.75 -28.75 21.82
C ALA A 154 10.26 -28.34 21.70
N SER A 155 9.57 -28.09 22.82
CA SER A 155 8.14 -27.75 22.85
C SER A 155 7.89 -26.25 23.06
N GLN A 156 8.88 -25.50 23.56
CA GLN A 156 8.74 -24.09 23.93
C GLN A 156 8.28 -23.22 22.74
N TRP A 157 8.89 -23.36 21.57
CA TRP A 157 8.48 -22.62 20.37
C TRP A 157 7.02 -22.89 19.98
N ARG A 158 6.62 -24.17 19.93
CA ARG A 158 5.25 -24.56 19.58
C ARG A 158 4.24 -24.00 20.60
N TYR A 159 4.59 -24.06 21.88
CA TYR A 159 3.75 -23.52 22.95
C TYR A 159 3.59 -21.99 22.82
N PHE A 160 4.70 -21.28 22.61
CA PHE A 160 4.70 -19.83 22.36
C PHE A 160 3.77 -19.44 21.21
N CYS A 161 3.87 -20.12 20.05
CA CYS A 161 2.96 -19.88 18.93
C CYS A 161 1.49 -20.11 19.33
N GLY A 162 1.22 -21.15 20.12
CA GLY A 162 -0.12 -21.40 20.67
C GLY A 162 -0.65 -20.26 21.54
N VAL A 163 0.22 -19.69 22.39
CA VAL A 163 -0.12 -18.50 23.20
C VAL A 163 -0.43 -17.30 22.30
N CYS A 164 0.40 -17.03 21.28
CA CYS A 164 0.14 -15.95 20.31
C CYS A 164 -1.22 -16.11 19.61
N TRP A 165 -1.55 -17.31 19.15
CA TRP A 165 -2.85 -17.58 18.51
C TRP A 165 -4.04 -17.42 19.45
N ASN A 166 -3.88 -17.75 20.74
CA ASN A 166 -4.92 -17.50 21.73
C ASN A 166 -5.11 -15.99 21.95
N LEU A 167 -4.03 -15.22 22.09
CA LEU A 167 -4.10 -13.76 22.24
C LEU A 167 -4.76 -13.08 21.03
N ILE A 168 -4.45 -13.54 19.81
CA ILE A 168 -5.10 -13.05 18.58
C ILE A 168 -6.60 -13.32 18.61
N ARG A 169 -7.02 -14.52 19.02
CA ARG A 169 -8.45 -14.87 19.14
C ARG A 169 -9.15 -13.99 20.18
N ASP A 170 -8.49 -13.71 21.30
CA ASP A 170 -9.01 -12.84 22.34
C ASP A 170 -9.17 -11.40 21.85
N LEU A 171 -8.17 -10.90 21.09
CA LEU A 171 -8.20 -9.58 20.45
C LEU A 171 -9.36 -9.47 19.46
N GLN A 172 -9.52 -10.45 18.58
CA GLN A 172 -10.62 -10.49 17.61
C GLN A 172 -11.99 -10.55 18.30
N SER A 173 -12.10 -11.33 19.38
CA SER A 173 -13.32 -11.41 20.18
C SER A 173 -13.64 -10.09 20.89
N ALA A 174 -12.63 -9.37 21.36
CA ALA A 174 -12.79 -8.05 21.96
C ALA A 174 -13.22 -7.01 20.92
N ALA A 175 -12.60 -7.01 19.74
CA ALA A 175 -12.99 -6.15 18.64
C ALA A 175 -14.45 -6.39 18.20
N GLY A 176 -14.89 -7.66 18.14
CA GLY A 176 -16.28 -8.01 17.84
C GLY A 176 -17.27 -7.40 18.83
N ARG A 177 -16.99 -7.50 20.14
CA ARG A 177 -17.85 -6.89 21.18
C ARG A 177 -17.96 -5.37 21.03
N LEU A 178 -16.87 -4.68 20.71
CA LEU A 178 -16.88 -3.22 20.51
C LEU A 178 -17.79 -2.80 19.33
N LEU A 179 -17.83 -3.62 18.27
CA LEU A 179 -18.72 -3.40 17.14
C LEU A 179 -20.19 -3.68 17.50
N ASP A 180 -20.44 -4.74 18.26
CA ASP A 180 -21.80 -5.13 18.70
C ASP A 180 -22.39 -4.12 19.71
N ASP A 181 -21.56 -3.55 20.58
CA ASP A 181 -21.94 -2.55 21.58
C ASP A 181 -22.13 -1.12 21.00
N GLY A 182 -22.05 -0.96 19.67
CA GLY A 182 -22.30 0.31 18.98
C GLY A 182 -21.29 1.42 19.29
N THR A 183 -20.15 1.10 19.90
CA THR A 183 -19.12 2.08 20.29
C THR A 183 -18.07 2.19 19.17
N THR A 184 -18.46 2.74 18.02
CA THR A 184 -17.52 3.19 16.97
C THR A 184 -17.40 4.71 16.90
N ASP A 185 -18.00 5.44 17.83
CA ASP A 185 -17.85 6.89 17.95
C ASP A 185 -16.58 7.21 18.75
N GLY A 186 -15.41 7.21 18.09
CA GLY A 186 -14.18 7.72 18.70
C GLY A 186 -12.83 7.27 18.11
N LEU A 187 -12.76 6.28 17.22
CA LEU A 187 -11.46 5.76 16.74
C LEU A 187 -10.93 6.41 15.45
N VAL A 188 -11.51 7.51 15.00
CA VAL A 188 -10.99 8.28 13.85
C VAL A 188 -10.77 9.74 14.24
N GLN A 189 -9.87 9.98 15.19
CA GLN A 189 -9.12 11.24 15.27
C GLN A 189 -7.72 10.93 15.81
N ASP A 190 -6.79 10.60 14.92
CA ASP A 190 -5.59 11.42 14.80
C ASP A 190 -4.94 11.23 13.42
N ARG A 191 -4.51 12.37 12.88
CA ARG A 191 -3.91 12.58 11.56
C ARG A 191 -2.45 12.17 11.53
#